data_AF-A6BCZ5-F1
#
_entry.id   AF-A6BCZ5-F1
#
_cell.length_a   1.000
_cell.length_b   1.000
_cell.length_c   1.000
_cell.angle_alpha   90.00
_cell.angle_beta   90.00
_cell.angle_gamma   90.00
#
_symmetry.space_group_name_H-M   'P 1'
#
loop_
_entity.id
_entity.type
_entity.pdbx_description
1 polymer ?
#
loop_
_entity_poly.entity_id
_entity_poly.type
_entity_poly.pdbx_seq_one_letter_code
_entity_poly.pdbx_strand_id
1 'polypeptide(L)'
;MSERNHEVIKSQQLLDEYGNIAEPGWSRKQLQQYSRTQIKAPKFRIKEWDYYLVVGDDCAVAFTLSDDGYVGLQPVSLLDFSGEPWEHTETRMLA
;
A
#
# COMPACT_ATOMS: atom_id res chain seq x y z
N MET A 1 -6.95 27.11 -0.34
CA MET A 1 -6.97 25.64 -0.18
C MET A 1 -6.60 25.07 -1.54
N SER A 2 -5.52 24.31 -1.66
CA SER A 2 -5.18 23.65 -2.92
C SER A 2 -6.30 22.66 -3.29
N GLU A 3 -6.56 22.49 -4.58
CA GLU A 3 -7.52 21.48 -5.03
C GLU A 3 -7.05 20.11 -4.57
N ARG A 4 -7.89 19.39 -3.82
CA ARG A 4 -7.57 18.05 -3.29
C ARG A 4 -7.35 17.01 -4.39
N ASN A 5 -7.87 17.26 -5.60
CA ASN A 5 -7.90 16.30 -6.69
C ASN A 5 -7.19 16.87 -7.93
N HIS A 6 -5.87 16.85 -7.90
CA HIS A 6 -5.03 17.23 -9.03
C HIS A 6 -3.92 16.19 -9.25
N GLU A 7 -3.36 16.18 -10.45
CA GLU A 7 -2.22 15.34 -10.79
C GLU A 7 -0.92 15.96 -10.25
N VAL A 8 -0.25 15.24 -9.36
CA VAL A 8 1.12 15.55 -8.93
C VAL A 8 2.07 15.10 -10.03
N ILE A 9 2.89 16.03 -10.52
CA ILE A 9 3.80 15.80 -11.66
C ILE A 9 5.28 15.96 -11.30
N LYS A 10 5.59 16.46 -10.09
CA LYS A 10 6.96 16.69 -9.61
C LYS A 10 7.35 15.64 -8.57
N SER A 11 8.60 15.19 -8.61
CA SER A 11 9.12 14.32 -7.56
C SER A 11 9.39 15.14 -6.30
N GLN A 12 8.96 14.63 -5.16
CA GLN A 12 9.03 15.32 -3.87
C GLN A 12 8.89 14.34 -2.71
N GLN A 13 9.15 14.80 -1.49
CA GLN A 13 8.85 14.02 -0.30
C GLN A 13 7.33 13.85 -0.14
N LEU A 14 6.88 12.68 0.34
CA LEU A 14 5.46 12.46 0.62
C LEU A 14 4.98 13.35 1.76
N LEU A 15 5.81 13.51 2.80
CA LEU A 15 5.48 14.23 4.02
C LEU A 15 6.22 15.56 4.12
N ASP A 16 5.54 16.57 4.69
CA ASP A 16 6.14 17.83 5.08
C ASP A 16 6.91 17.73 6.41
N GLU A 17 7.50 18.83 6.87
CA GLU A 17 8.27 18.87 8.12
C GLU A 17 7.45 18.53 9.39
N TYR A 18 6.12 18.74 9.31
CA TYR A 18 5.15 18.46 10.35
C TYR A 18 4.60 17.02 10.29
N GLY A 19 4.95 16.25 9.25
CA GLY A 19 4.48 14.89 9.03
C GLY A 19 3.11 14.78 8.36
N ASN A 20 2.61 15.86 7.74
CA ASN A 20 1.39 15.83 6.92
C ASN A 20 1.74 15.55 5.46
N ILE A 21 0.76 15.15 4.65
CA ILE A 21 0.94 15.02 3.20
C ILE A 21 1.29 16.40 2.61
N ALA A 22 2.47 16.51 2.01
CA ALA A 22 3.00 17.79 1.51
C ALA A 22 2.16 18.39 0.37
N GLU A 23 1.72 17.55 -0.56
CA GLU A 23 0.82 17.92 -1.66
C GLU A 23 -0.22 16.81 -1.86
N PRO A 24 -1.45 16.98 -1.33
CA PRO A 24 -2.52 16.01 -1.55
C PRO A 24 -2.96 15.98 -3.02
N GLY A 25 -2.87 14.81 -3.66
CA GLY A 25 -3.22 14.61 -5.06
C GLY A 25 -2.98 13.16 -5.49
N TRP A 26 -2.96 12.91 -6.80
CA TRP A 26 -2.69 11.59 -7.41
C TRP A 26 -1.54 11.66 -8.42
N SER A 27 -0.82 10.56 -8.65
CA SER A 27 0.31 10.51 -9.59
C SER A 27 0.19 9.31 -10.53
N ARG A 28 0.62 9.46 -11.79
CA ARG A 28 0.70 8.35 -12.76
C ARG A 28 1.98 7.51 -12.64
N LYS A 29 2.94 7.98 -11.86
CA LYS A 29 4.22 7.33 -11.56
C LYS A 29 4.62 7.64 -10.13
N GLN A 30 5.56 6.88 -9.58
CA GLN A 30 6.03 7.07 -8.20
C GLN A 30 6.84 8.37 -8.06
N LEU A 31 6.16 9.44 -7.66
CA LEU A 31 6.73 10.79 -7.51
C LEU A 31 6.94 11.17 -6.05
N GLN A 32 6.02 10.75 -5.19
CA GLN A 32 6.08 10.92 -3.75
C GLN A 32 7.08 9.93 -3.15
N GLN A 33 8.16 10.46 -2.58
CA GLN A 33 9.19 9.71 -1.91
C GLN A 33 8.81 9.54 -0.45
N TYR A 34 8.48 8.31 -0.08
CA TYR A 34 8.15 7.96 1.29
C TYR A 34 9.43 7.78 2.13
N SER A 35 9.39 8.24 3.38
CA SER A 35 10.41 7.95 4.38
C SER A 35 9.78 7.77 5.75
N ARG A 36 9.94 6.57 6.35
CA ARG A 36 9.39 6.23 7.68
C ARG A 36 9.86 7.20 8.77
N THR A 37 11.04 7.82 8.62
CA THR A 37 11.60 8.76 9.61
C THR A 37 10.86 10.11 9.65
N GLN A 38 10.05 10.42 8.64
CA GLN A 38 9.24 11.65 8.58
C GLN A 38 7.90 11.51 9.32
N ILE A 39 7.48 10.29 9.66
CA ILE A 39 6.24 10.05 10.41
C ILE A 39 6.42 10.48 11.87
N LYS A 40 5.53 11.36 12.36
CA LYS A 40 5.55 11.84 13.76
C LYS A 40 4.78 10.95 14.73
N ALA A 41 4.03 9.97 14.22
CA ALA A 41 3.27 9.04 15.04
C ALA A 41 4.20 8.02 15.76
N PRO A 42 3.82 7.53 16.95
CA PRO A 42 4.54 6.45 17.63
C PRO A 42 4.63 5.18 16.77
N LYS A 43 5.75 4.44 16.88
CA LYS A 43 6.06 3.26 16.06
C LYS A 43 4.92 2.24 15.98
N PHE A 44 4.28 1.92 17.10
CA PHE A 44 3.19 0.93 17.18
C PHE A 44 1.88 1.37 16.47
N ARG A 45 1.79 2.62 16.01
CA ARG A 45 0.67 3.14 15.22
C ARG A 45 1.00 3.23 13.72
N ILE A 46 2.26 3.00 13.34
CA ILE A 46 2.70 3.02 11.95
C ILE A 46 2.33 1.67 11.35
N LYS A 47 1.58 1.71 10.24
CA LYS A 47 1.19 0.55 9.46
C LYS A 47 1.78 0.70 8.07
N GLU A 48 2.50 -0.30 7.62
CA GLU A 48 3.15 -0.34 6.32
C GLU A 48 2.82 -1.67 5.66
N TRP A 49 2.54 -1.63 4.36
CA TRP A 49 2.29 -2.84 3.60
C TRP A 49 2.71 -2.66 2.14
N ASP A 50 3.20 -3.74 1.55
CA ASP A 50 3.37 -3.86 0.12
C ASP A 50 2.35 -4.86 -0.41
N TYR A 51 1.67 -4.50 -1.49
CA TYR A 51 0.70 -5.35 -2.17
C TYR A 51 1.20 -5.70 -3.56
N TYR A 52 1.25 -7.00 -3.85
CA TYR A 52 1.64 -7.54 -5.13
C TYR A 52 0.48 -8.32 -5.73
N LEU A 53 0.20 -8.09 -7.01
CA LEU A 53 -0.80 -8.80 -7.77
C LEU A 53 -0.21 -9.19 -9.12
N VAL A 54 -0.22 -10.49 -9.41
CA VAL A 54 0.13 -11.04 -10.71
C VAL A 54 -1.15 -11.59 -11.32
N VAL A 55 -1.54 -11.06 -12.47
CA VAL A 55 -2.78 -11.43 -13.17
C VAL A 55 -2.41 -12.18 -14.44
N GLY A 56 -3.00 -13.36 -14.63
CA GLY A 56 -3.05 -14.09 -15.89
C GLY A 56 -4.47 -14.05 -16.48
N ASP A 57 -4.71 -14.81 -17.55
CA ASP A 57 -5.98 -14.79 -18.27
C ASP A 57 -7.14 -15.37 -17.44
N ASP A 58 -6.90 -16.51 -16.79
CA ASP A 58 -7.92 -17.26 -16.06
C ASP A 58 -7.74 -17.22 -14.53
N CYS A 59 -6.63 -16.70 -14.05
CA CYS A 59 -6.32 -16.67 -12.61
C CYS A 59 -5.43 -15.49 -12.22
N ALA A 60 -5.39 -15.17 -10.94
CA ALA A 60 -4.45 -14.22 -10.36
C ALA A 60 -3.92 -14.71 -9.01
N VAL A 61 -2.72 -14.23 -8.67
CA VAL A 61 -2.13 -14.44 -7.34
C VAL A 61 -1.89 -13.07 -6.71
N ALA A 62 -2.46 -12.85 -5.54
CA ALA A 62 -2.21 -11.69 -4.71
C ALA A 62 -1.37 -12.07 -3.49
N PHE A 63 -0.46 -11.19 -3.09
CA PHE A 63 0.33 -11.36 -1.88
C PHE A 63 0.57 -10.01 -1.22
N THR A 64 0.37 -9.96 0.09
CA THR A 64 0.64 -8.76 0.90
C THR A 64 1.73 -9.06 1.92
N LEU A 65 2.69 -8.15 2.06
CA LEU A 65 3.60 -8.10 3.20
C LEU A 65 3.17 -6.93 4.07
N SER A 66 2.68 -7.15 5.29
CA SER A 66 2.31 -6.06 6.20
C SER A 66 3.06 -6.08 7.53
N ASP A 67 3.41 -4.88 7.99
CA ASP A 67 3.77 -4.52 9.37
C ASP A 67 2.62 -3.67 9.91
N ASP A 68 1.78 -4.25 10.78
CA ASP A 68 0.64 -3.58 11.41
C ASP A 68 1.02 -2.83 12.70
N GLY A 69 2.33 -2.71 12.98
CA GLY A 69 2.94 -2.01 14.10
C GLY A 69 3.16 -2.89 15.33
N TYR A 70 2.29 -3.87 15.55
CA TYR A 70 2.36 -4.83 16.67
C TYR A 70 2.19 -6.29 16.23
N VAL A 71 1.85 -6.52 14.95
CA VAL A 71 1.66 -7.84 14.32
C VAL A 71 2.10 -7.68 12.86
N GLY A 72 2.71 -8.70 12.27
CA GLY A 72 2.87 -8.80 10.82
C GLY A 72 1.82 -9.74 10.22
N LEU A 73 1.26 -9.38 9.06
CA LEU A 73 0.39 -10.27 8.30
C LEU A 73 0.96 -10.50 6.90
N GLN A 74 0.88 -11.76 6.47
CA GLN A 74 1.35 -12.20 5.17
C GLN A 74 0.24 -13.02 4.50
N PRO A 75 -0.84 -12.39 4.01
CA PRO A 75 -1.88 -13.07 3.25
C PRO A 75 -1.43 -13.35 1.81
N VAL A 76 -1.73 -14.55 1.34
CA VAL A 76 -1.60 -14.99 -0.06
C VAL A 76 -2.98 -15.40 -0.55
N SER A 77 -3.44 -14.81 -1.65
CA SER A 77 -4.71 -15.13 -2.28
C SER A 77 -4.48 -15.75 -3.66
N LEU A 78 -5.17 -16.86 -3.94
CA LEU A 78 -5.35 -17.38 -5.28
C LEU A 78 -6.75 -17.03 -5.75
N LEU A 79 -6.85 -16.42 -6.92
CA LEU A 79 -8.09 -16.02 -7.56
C LEU A 79 -8.22 -16.82 -8.85
N ASP A 80 -9.40 -17.39 -9.07
CA ASP A 80 -9.77 -18.08 -10.30
C ASP A 80 -10.95 -17.33 -10.92
N PHE A 81 -10.83 -17.03 -12.20
CA PHE A 81 -11.83 -16.32 -12.99
C PHE A 81 -12.50 -17.23 -14.03
N SER A 82 -12.04 -18.48 -14.14
CA SER A 82 -12.57 -19.47 -15.06
C SER A 82 -13.87 -20.07 -14.52
N GLY A 83 -14.85 -20.28 -15.40
CA GLY A 83 -16.13 -20.87 -15.02
C GLY A 83 -16.88 -20.03 -13.97
N GLU A 84 -17.06 -20.57 -12.77
CA GLU A 84 -17.60 -19.84 -11.62
C GLU A 84 -16.45 -19.26 -10.79
N PRO A 85 -16.27 -17.92 -10.76
CA PRO A 85 -15.13 -17.30 -10.10
C PRO A 85 -15.08 -17.59 -8.61
N TRP A 86 -13.88 -17.85 -8.09
CA TRP A 86 -13.65 -18.08 -6.66
C TRP A 86 -12.31 -17.51 -6.20
N GLU A 87 -12.16 -17.33 -4.89
CA GLU A 87 -10.89 -16.98 -4.26
C GLU A 87 -10.63 -17.84 -3.02
N HIS A 88 -9.35 -18.08 -2.73
CA HIS A 88 -8.91 -18.65 -1.47
C HIS A 88 -7.74 -17.85 -0.92
N THR A 89 -7.83 -17.42 0.33
CA THR A 89 -6.80 -16.64 0.99
C THR A 89 -6.28 -17.36 2.23
N GLU A 90 -4.98 -17.62 2.25
CA GLU A 90 -4.26 -18.10 3.43
C GLU A 90 -3.50 -16.94 4.06
N THR A 91 -3.64 -16.77 5.38
CA THR A 91 -2.93 -15.71 6.11
C THR A 91 -1.94 -16.33 7.09
N ARG A 92 -0.68 -15.89 7.00
CA ARG A 92 0.30 -16.12 8.07
C ARG A 92 0.43 -14.88 8.92
N MET A 93 0.32 -15.07 10.23
CA MET A 93 0.54 -14.02 11.22
C MET A 93 1.91 -14.22 11.84
N LEU A 94 2.67 -13.13 11.91
CA LEU A 94 3.95 -13.05 12.61
C LEU A 94 3.75 -12.16 13.83
N ALA A 95 4.17 -12.64 15.00
CA ALA A 95 4.13 -11.91 16.26
C ALA A 95 5.53 -11.37 16.60
#